data_AF-A0AAE2U3W7-F1
#
_entry.id   AF-A0AAE2U3W7-F1
#
_cell.length_a   1.000
_cell.length_b   1.000
_cell.length_c   1.000
_cell.angle_alpha   90.00
_cell.angle_beta   90.00
_cell.angle_gamma   90.00
#
_symmetry.space_group_name_H-M   'P 1'
#
loop_
_entity.id
_entity.type
_entity.pdbx_description
1 polymer ?
#
loop_
_entity_poly.entity_id
_entity_poly.type
_entity_poly.pdbx_seq_one_letter_code
_entity_poly.pdbx_strand_id
1 'polypeptide(L)'
;MKLIALHSIASLVIATNWAVFIGASINGYILESGIGYLLAPFISIALGALIYHDPLSPTKILSIGVAFGAILILIILSEKLSHWTYLSIATTWGIYTYLKKCTPLNAATGLFLETFFLSGCLVVAIWLFDYPIIWPSEIAPRTTPLIWLTGVVSVTPLLMFSFATGKIPLSFTGFLQFILPFTLLVIGLFINGKTIPAFSLTLVISTTGLLMCLLAYDTAANRRSKK
;
A
#
# COMPACT_ATOMS: atom_id res chain seq x y z
N MET A 1 -19.47 -9.41 17.16
CA MET A 1 -18.51 -8.48 17.80
C MET A 1 -17.11 -8.55 17.18
N LYS A 2 -16.44 -9.70 17.11
CA LYS A 2 -15.07 -9.81 16.55
C LYS A 2 -14.91 -9.27 15.12
N LEU A 3 -15.88 -9.52 14.22
CA LEU A 3 -15.83 -9.03 12.84
C LEU A 3 -15.99 -7.51 12.73
N ILE A 4 -16.89 -6.91 13.51
CA ILE A 4 -17.09 -5.47 13.54
C ILE A 4 -15.80 -4.79 14.02
N ALA A 5 -15.21 -5.27 15.12
CA ALA A 5 -13.93 -4.75 15.61
C ALA A 5 -12.81 -4.89 14.57
N LEU A 6 -12.70 -6.03 13.88
CA LEU A 6 -11.71 -6.24 12.82
C LEU A 6 -11.84 -5.20 11.71
N HIS A 7 -13.06 -4.95 11.21
CA HIS A 7 -13.29 -4.00 10.13
C HIS A 7 -13.20 -2.54 10.59
N SER A 8 -13.59 -2.22 11.83
CA SER A 8 -13.35 -0.90 12.42
C SER A 8 -11.85 -0.59 12.56
N ILE A 9 -11.05 -1.58 12.99
CA ILE A 9 -9.59 -1.41 13.05
C ILE A 9 -9.03 -1.27 11.64
N ALA A 10 -9.44 -2.14 10.70
CA ALA A 10 -8.99 -2.05 9.32
C ALA A 10 -9.30 -0.69 8.70
N SER A 11 -10.48 -0.14 8.98
CA SER A 11 -10.90 1.16 8.48
C SER A 11 -10.11 2.32 9.09
N LEU A 12 -9.78 2.26 10.38
CA LEU A 12 -8.91 3.27 11.01
C LEU A 12 -7.48 3.19 10.49
N VAL A 13 -6.97 1.98 10.29
CA VAL A 13 -5.62 1.75 9.73
C VAL A 13 -5.52 2.29 8.31
N ILE A 14 -6.48 2.00 7.43
CA ILE A 14 -6.47 2.51 6.06
C ILE A 14 -6.70 4.03 6.02
N ALA A 15 -7.58 4.57 6.86
CA ALA A 15 -7.77 6.02 6.96
C ALA A 15 -6.49 6.74 7.42
N THR A 16 -5.77 6.15 8.38
CA THR A 16 -4.47 6.67 8.82
C THR A 16 -3.45 6.65 7.69
N ASN A 17 -3.39 5.56 6.92
CA ASN A 17 -2.52 5.45 5.75
C ASN A 17 -2.78 6.57 4.73
N TRP A 18 -4.05 6.79 4.37
CA TRP A 18 -4.47 7.87 3.46
C TRP A 18 -4.16 9.25 4.03
N ALA A 19 -4.45 9.50 5.30
CA ALA A 19 -4.17 10.78 5.94
C ALA A 19 -2.68 11.13 5.92
N VAL A 20 -1.81 10.16 6.23
CA VAL A 20 -0.35 10.34 6.15
C VAL A 20 0.10 10.56 4.71
N PHE A 21 -0.41 9.79 3.74
CA PHE A 21 -0.08 9.94 2.33
C PHE A 21 -0.49 11.31 1.75
N ILE A 22 -1.72 11.73 2.03
CA ILE A 22 -2.26 13.02 1.58
C ILE A 22 -1.48 14.15 2.26
N GLY A 23 -1.29 14.08 3.58
CA GLY A 23 -0.49 15.05 4.33
C GLY A 23 0.94 15.15 3.81
N ALA A 24 1.59 14.03 3.52
CA ALA A 24 2.93 13.99 2.93
C ALA A 24 2.96 14.66 1.55
N SER A 25 1.96 14.38 0.71
CA SER A 25 1.87 14.94 -0.65
C SER A 25 1.71 16.46 -0.62
N ILE A 26 0.90 16.99 0.30
CA ILE A 26 0.65 18.44 0.41
C ILE A 26 1.86 19.18 1.00
N ASN A 27 2.59 18.55 1.94
CA ASN A 27 3.74 19.16 2.62
C ASN A 27 5.09 18.89 1.93
N GLY A 28 5.10 18.28 0.74
CA GLY A 28 6.33 18.04 -0.03
C GLY A 28 7.13 16.79 0.37
N TYR A 29 6.63 15.96 1.29
CA TYR A 29 7.24 14.69 1.71
C TYR A 29 6.92 13.52 0.75
N ILE A 30 6.96 13.80 -0.55
CA ILE A 30 6.59 12.84 -1.60
C ILE A 30 7.57 11.66 -1.60
N LEU A 31 8.86 11.91 -1.40
CA LEU A 31 9.90 10.87 -1.37
C LEU A 31 9.68 9.90 -0.20
N GLU A 32 9.40 10.42 1.00
CA GLU A 32 9.07 9.61 2.18
C GLU A 32 7.83 8.75 1.94
N SER A 33 6.80 9.32 1.32
CA SER A 33 5.59 8.55 1.01
C SER A 33 5.88 7.38 0.06
N GLY A 34 6.73 7.58 -0.95
CA GLY A 34 7.18 6.54 -1.87
C GLY A 34 8.01 5.46 -1.18
N ILE A 35 8.94 5.85 -0.29
CA ILE A 35 9.73 4.91 0.53
C ILE A 35 8.80 4.08 1.43
N GLY A 36 7.75 4.68 1.99
CA GLY A 36 6.76 3.95 2.78
C GLY A 36 6.10 2.83 2.00
N TYR A 37 5.67 3.10 0.76
CA TYR A 37 5.09 2.07 -0.11
C TYR A 37 6.12 1.08 -0.68
N LEU A 38 7.41 1.44 -0.75
CA LEU A 38 8.50 0.49 -1.03
C LEU A 38 8.72 -0.48 0.14
N LEU A 39 8.55 -0.03 1.38
CA LEU A 39 8.73 -0.83 2.59
C LEU A 39 7.50 -1.70 2.93
N ALA A 40 6.29 -1.27 2.57
CA ALA A 40 5.06 -1.99 2.93
C ALA A 40 5.01 -3.48 2.49
N PRO A 41 5.48 -3.87 1.28
CA PRO A 41 5.59 -5.27 0.87
C PRO A 41 6.34 -6.16 1.85
N PHE A 42 7.40 -5.63 2.48
CA PHE A 42 8.22 -6.37 3.44
C PHE A 42 7.45 -6.69 4.71
N ILE A 43 6.59 -5.78 5.16
CA ILE A 43 5.71 -6.03 6.31
C ILE A 43 4.73 -7.15 5.97
N SER A 44 4.09 -7.09 4.80
CA SER A 44 3.20 -8.16 4.34
C SER A 44 3.91 -9.52 4.25
N ILE A 45 5.13 -9.56 3.70
CA ILE A 45 5.94 -10.79 3.61
C ILE A 45 6.33 -11.31 5.00
N ALA A 46 6.78 -10.43 5.89
CA ALA A 46 7.13 -10.80 7.25
C ALA A 46 5.92 -11.38 8.00
N LEU A 47 4.75 -10.74 7.91
CA LEU A 47 3.53 -11.23 8.53
C LEU A 47 3.08 -12.58 7.92
N GLY A 48 3.22 -12.76 6.60
CA GLY A 48 2.91 -14.04 5.95
C GLY A 48 3.84 -15.17 6.41
N ALA A 49 5.15 -14.92 6.49
CA ALA A 49 6.12 -15.91 6.93
C ALA A 49 6.02 -16.22 8.43
N LEU A 50 5.80 -15.20 9.27
CA LEU A 50 5.81 -15.36 10.74
C LEU A 50 4.47 -15.86 11.29
N ILE A 51 3.33 -15.39 10.75
CA ILE A 51 1.99 -15.71 11.28
C ILE A 51 1.36 -16.87 10.51
N TYR A 52 1.46 -16.89 9.18
CA TYR A 52 0.86 -17.92 8.34
C TYR A 52 1.83 -19.03 7.96
N HIS A 53 3.11 -18.92 8.37
CA HIS A 53 4.17 -19.88 8.03
C HIS A 53 4.28 -20.11 6.51
N ASP A 54 4.01 -19.06 5.72
CA ASP A 54 4.12 -19.12 4.27
C ASP A 54 5.57 -19.49 3.89
N PRO A 55 5.79 -20.53 3.07
CA PRO A 55 7.13 -20.99 2.75
C PRO A 55 7.87 -19.97 1.89
N LEU A 56 9.07 -19.60 2.34
CA LEU A 56 10.01 -18.77 1.58
C LEU A 56 11.23 -19.61 1.20
N SER A 57 11.51 -19.70 -0.10
CA SER A 57 12.73 -20.35 -0.57
C SER A 57 13.97 -19.53 -0.14
N PRO A 58 15.14 -20.17 0.04
CA PRO A 58 16.38 -19.45 0.35
C PRO A 58 16.70 -18.34 -0.66
N THR A 59 16.36 -18.55 -1.93
CA THR A 59 16.53 -17.55 -3.00
C THR A 59 15.64 -16.33 -2.79
N LYS A 60 14.38 -16.51 -2.37
CA LYS A 60 13.48 -15.39 -2.02
C LYS A 60 14.00 -14.62 -0.81
N ILE A 61 14.45 -15.32 0.24
CA ILE A 61 14.98 -14.67 1.44
C ILE A 61 16.19 -13.79 1.08
N LEU A 62 17.11 -14.29 0.26
CA LEU A 62 18.25 -13.52 -0.20
C LEU A 62 17.80 -12.27 -1.00
N SER A 63 16.81 -12.42 -1.88
CA SER A 63 16.30 -11.32 -2.71
C SER A 63 15.63 -10.23 -1.87
N ILE A 64 14.83 -10.65 -0.89
CA ILE A 64 14.22 -9.77 0.10
C ILE A 64 15.32 -9.02 0.86
N GLY A 65 16.34 -9.72 1.35
CA GLY A 65 17.46 -9.10 2.07
C GLY A 65 18.19 -8.04 1.24
N VAL A 66 18.51 -8.36 -0.02
CA VAL A 66 19.17 -7.41 -0.94
C VAL A 66 18.30 -6.19 -1.21
N ALA A 67 17.00 -6.39 -1.50
CA ALA A 67 16.09 -5.28 -1.77
C ALA A 67 15.82 -4.41 -0.54
N PHE A 68 15.69 -5.02 0.64
CA PHE A 68 15.56 -4.29 1.88
C PHE A 68 16.83 -3.46 2.18
N GLY A 69 18.02 -4.06 2.02
CA GLY A 69 19.29 -3.38 2.18
C GLY A 69 19.47 -2.19 1.24
N ALA A 70 19.03 -2.32 -0.01
CA ALA A 70 18.99 -1.21 -0.96
C ALA A 70 18.08 -0.06 -0.49
N ILE A 71 16.88 -0.35 0.00
CA ILE A 71 16.00 0.69 0.53
C ILE A 71 16.63 1.36 1.76
N LEU A 72 17.31 0.61 2.62
CA LEU A 72 18.05 1.19 3.76
C LEU A 72 19.20 2.11 3.29
N ILE A 73 19.97 1.69 2.29
CA ILE A 73 21.03 2.54 1.70
C ILE A 73 20.42 3.81 1.12
N LEU A 74 19.29 3.71 0.43
CA LEU A 74 18.56 4.88 -0.09
C LEU A 74 18.16 5.83 1.05
N ILE A 75 17.63 5.31 2.16
CA ILE A 75 17.25 6.10 3.33
C ILE A 75 18.48 6.80 3.94
N ILE A 76 19.59 6.06 4.14
CA ILE A 76 20.82 6.60 4.74
C ILE A 76 21.45 7.70 3.89
N LEU A 77 21.43 7.54 2.57
CA LEU A 77 22.01 8.52 1.63
C LEU A 77 21.06 9.69 1.34
N SER A 78 19.79 9.60 1.71
CA SER A 78 18.84 10.68 1.56
C SER A 78 18.91 11.62 2.76
N GLU A 79 19.34 12.86 2.54
CA GLU A 79 19.41 13.84 3.62
C GLU A 79 18.02 14.24 4.12
N LYS A 80 17.85 14.28 5.46
CA LYS A 80 16.68 14.85 6.17
C LYS A 80 15.30 14.24 5.83
N LEU A 81 15.20 12.92 5.71
CA LEU A 81 13.89 12.25 5.60
C LEU A 81 13.11 12.24 6.92
N SER A 82 11.80 12.50 6.84
CA SER A 82 10.90 12.28 7.98
C SER A 82 10.63 10.78 8.17
N HIS A 83 11.19 10.22 9.25
CA HIS A 83 11.11 8.78 9.52
C HIS A 83 9.68 8.32 9.81
N TRP A 84 8.88 9.19 10.39
CA TRP A 84 7.48 8.91 10.75
C TRP A 84 6.60 8.68 9.53
N THR A 85 6.81 9.43 8.44
CA THR A 85 5.98 9.34 7.23
C THR A 85 6.08 7.96 6.60
N TYR A 86 7.30 7.51 6.27
CA TYR A 86 7.48 6.24 5.58
C TYR A 86 7.19 5.04 6.48
N LEU A 87 7.52 5.10 7.78
CA LEU A 87 7.21 4.01 8.72
C LEU A 87 5.71 3.85 8.94
N SER A 88 4.98 4.98 9.06
CA SER A 88 3.53 4.97 9.23
C SER A 88 2.84 4.36 8.01
N ILE A 89 3.23 4.78 6.79
CA ILE A 89 2.66 4.23 5.56
C ILE A 89 2.96 2.73 5.43
N ALA A 90 4.23 2.33 5.62
CA ALA A 90 4.63 0.93 5.49
C ALA A 90 3.88 0.02 6.47
N THR A 91 3.81 0.43 7.73
CA THR A 91 3.20 -0.34 8.80
C THR A 91 1.68 -0.41 8.63
N THR A 92 1.02 0.73 8.39
CA THR A 92 -0.44 0.76 8.22
C THR A 92 -0.88 -0.04 6.99
N TRP A 93 -0.18 0.07 5.86
CA TRP A 93 -0.53 -0.71 4.67
C TRP A 93 -0.29 -2.21 4.85
N GLY A 94 0.83 -2.60 5.49
CA GLY A 94 1.11 -4.00 5.81
C GLY A 94 0.10 -4.60 6.78
N ILE A 95 -0.25 -3.87 7.84
CA ILE A 95 -1.30 -4.28 8.78
C ILE A 95 -2.67 -4.36 8.09
N TYR A 96 -3.03 -3.38 7.25
CA TYR A 96 -4.27 -3.43 6.49
C TYR A 96 -4.33 -4.69 5.60
N THR A 97 -3.25 -5.00 4.90
CA THR A 97 -3.11 -6.22 4.09
C THR A 97 -3.35 -7.46 4.94
N TYR A 98 -2.74 -7.54 6.11
CA TYR A 98 -2.97 -8.63 7.07
C TYR A 98 -4.44 -8.71 7.54
N LEU A 99 -5.07 -7.60 7.88
CA LEU A 99 -6.48 -7.57 8.29
C LEU A 99 -7.41 -8.00 7.14
N LYS A 100 -7.05 -7.71 5.89
CA LYS A 100 -7.77 -8.21 4.70
C LYS A 100 -7.56 -9.70 4.48
N LYS A 101 -6.45 -10.26 4.94
CA LYS A 101 -6.23 -11.70 4.94
C LYS A 101 -7.05 -12.42 6.01
N CYS A 102 -7.21 -11.82 7.19
CA CYS A 102 -7.90 -12.43 8.33
C CYS A 102 -9.43 -12.48 8.19
N THR A 103 -10.03 -11.61 7.37
CA THR A 103 -11.49 -11.51 7.34
C THR A 103 -12.14 -12.70 6.60
N PRO A 104 -13.19 -13.31 7.15
CA PRO A 104 -14.00 -14.31 6.45
C PRO A 104 -15.05 -13.67 5.53
N LEU A 105 -15.22 -12.35 5.57
CA LEU A 105 -16.19 -11.65 4.73
C LEU A 105 -15.70 -11.54 3.30
N ASN A 106 -16.62 -11.54 2.34
CA ASN A 106 -16.28 -11.17 0.97
C ASN A 106 -15.80 -9.70 0.92
N ALA A 107 -15.05 -9.36 -0.13
CA ALA A 107 -14.43 -8.04 -0.28
C ALA A 107 -15.44 -6.88 -0.23
N ALA A 108 -16.61 -7.03 -0.87
CA ALA A 108 -17.62 -5.99 -0.92
C ALA A 108 -18.26 -5.73 0.44
N THR A 109 -18.66 -6.77 1.17
CA THR A 109 -19.22 -6.65 2.52
C THR A 109 -18.19 -6.10 3.50
N GLY A 110 -16.93 -6.52 3.39
CA GLY A 110 -15.86 -6.01 4.24
C GLY A 110 -15.60 -4.52 4.04
N LEU A 111 -15.49 -4.07 2.79
CA LEU A 111 -15.30 -2.66 2.45
C LEU A 111 -16.53 -1.83 2.81
N PHE A 112 -17.75 -2.35 2.63
CA PHE A 112 -18.95 -1.66 3.07
C PHE A 112 -18.92 -1.35 4.58
N LEU A 113 -18.52 -2.32 5.41
CA LEU A 113 -18.40 -2.10 6.85
C LEU A 113 -17.32 -1.07 7.19
N GLU A 114 -16.18 -1.11 6.50
CA GLU A 114 -15.09 -0.14 6.68
C GLU A 114 -15.54 1.28 6.33
N THR A 115 -16.19 1.44 5.17
CA THR A 115 -16.71 2.74 4.72
C THR A 115 -17.82 3.23 5.64
N PHE A 116 -18.76 2.37 6.03
CA PHE A 116 -19.86 2.72 6.93
C PHE A 116 -19.33 3.20 8.29
N PHE A 117 -18.34 2.49 8.85
CA PHE A 117 -17.72 2.90 10.11
C PHE A 117 -17.03 4.26 9.97
N LEU A 118 -16.24 4.48 8.91
CA LEU A 118 -15.57 5.78 8.68
C LEU A 118 -16.56 6.91 8.43
N SER A 119 -17.67 6.67 7.73
CA SER A 119 -18.73 7.65 7.57
C SER A 119 -19.32 8.06 8.92
N GLY A 120 -19.52 7.11 9.84
CA GLY A 120 -19.91 7.42 11.22
C GLY A 120 -18.87 8.26 11.96
N CYS A 121 -17.59 7.89 11.86
CA CYS A 121 -16.50 8.68 12.44
C CYS A 121 -16.44 10.11 11.88
N LEU A 122 -16.69 10.28 10.57
CA LEU A 122 -16.70 11.58 9.92
C LEU A 122 -17.82 12.47 10.46
N VAL A 123 -19.04 11.94 10.63
CA VAL A 123 -20.17 12.68 11.23
C VAL A 123 -19.80 13.17 12.65
N VAL A 124 -19.22 12.29 13.46
CA VAL A 124 -18.76 12.64 14.82
C VAL A 124 -17.65 13.70 14.77
N ALA A 125 -16.70 13.58 13.85
CA ALA A 125 -15.62 14.55 13.70
C ALA A 125 -16.14 15.94 13.27
N ILE A 126 -17.07 16.00 12.31
CA ILE A 126 -17.71 17.25 11.89
C ILE A 126 -18.40 17.91 13.09
N TRP A 127 -19.14 17.13 13.88
CA TRP A 127 -19.86 17.64 15.05
C TRP A 127 -18.92 18.11 16.17
N LEU A 128 -17.82 17.39 16.45
CA LEU A 128 -16.89 17.71 17.52
C LEU A 128 -15.95 18.87 17.21
N PHE A 129 -15.50 18.99 15.96
CA PHE A 129 -14.48 19.96 15.54
C PHE A 129 -15.04 21.13 14.76
N ASP A 130 -16.37 21.19 14.58
CA ASP A 130 -17.08 22.23 13.83
C ASP A 130 -16.47 22.44 12.43
N TYR A 131 -16.17 21.33 11.74
CA TYR A 131 -15.56 21.40 10.43
C TYR A 131 -16.55 22.00 9.41
N PRO A 132 -16.11 22.96 8.58
CA PRO A 132 -16.98 23.56 7.57
C PRO A 132 -17.42 22.50 6.57
N ILE A 133 -18.73 22.40 6.35
CA ILE A 133 -19.33 21.54 5.33
C ILE A 133 -19.49 22.36 4.06
N ILE A 134 -18.88 21.89 2.97
CA ILE A 134 -19.10 22.44 1.63
C ILE A 134 -20.15 21.59 0.94
N TRP A 135 -21.28 22.19 0.59
CA TRP A 135 -22.38 21.50 -0.09
C TRP A 135 -22.09 21.33 -1.58
N PRO A 136 -22.66 20.30 -2.25
CA PRO A 136 -22.52 20.12 -3.70
C PRO A 136 -22.93 21.33 -4.54
N SER A 137 -23.82 22.19 -4.02
CA SER A 137 -24.24 23.45 -4.63
C SER A 137 -23.19 24.56 -4.56
N GLU A 138 -22.21 24.44 -3.65
CA GLU A 138 -21.19 25.46 -3.37
C GLU A 138 -19.87 25.18 -4.12
N ILE A 139 -19.73 23.99 -4.71
CA ILE A 139 -18.58 23.63 -5.55
C ILE A 139 -18.89 23.85 -7.04
N ALA A 140 -17.84 24.07 -7.83
CA ALA A 140 -17.99 24.23 -9.27
C ALA A 140 -18.71 23.01 -9.89
N PRO A 141 -19.65 23.19 -10.84
CA PRO A 141 -20.44 22.08 -11.41
C PRO A 141 -19.61 20.94 -12.00
N ARG A 142 -18.40 21.24 -12.49
CA ARG A 142 -17.45 20.25 -13.01
C ARG A 142 -16.77 19.41 -11.91
N THR A 143 -16.70 19.91 -10.68
CA THR A 143 -16.03 19.25 -9.55
C THR A 143 -16.89 18.12 -8.97
N THR A 144 -18.21 18.31 -8.88
CA THR A 144 -19.15 17.29 -8.36
C THR A 144 -18.98 15.92 -9.03
N PRO A 145 -19.03 15.77 -10.37
CA PRO A 145 -18.83 14.47 -11.00
C PRO A 145 -17.41 13.92 -10.80
N LEU A 146 -16.39 14.76 -10.65
CA LEU A 146 -15.03 14.32 -10.36
C LEU A 146 -14.92 13.70 -8.96
N ILE A 147 -15.62 14.24 -7.96
CA ILE A 147 -15.67 13.67 -6.59
C ILE A 147 -16.32 12.27 -6.61
N TRP A 148 -17.39 12.09 -7.38
CA TRP A 148 -17.98 10.75 -7.53
C TRP A 148 -17.01 9.78 -8.21
N LEU A 149 -16.30 10.25 -9.24
CA LEU A 149 -15.32 9.44 -9.97
C LEU A 149 -14.14 9.04 -9.08
N THR A 150 -13.63 9.91 -8.19
CA THR A 150 -12.55 9.55 -7.26
C THR A 150 -12.98 8.42 -6.33
N GLY A 151 -14.24 8.39 -5.90
CA GLY A 151 -14.81 7.28 -5.16
C GLY A 151 -14.74 5.96 -5.93
N VAL A 152 -15.22 5.95 -7.18
CA VAL A 152 -15.20 4.74 -8.05
C VAL A 152 -13.77 4.27 -8.31
N VAL A 153 -12.87 5.19 -8.66
CA VAL A 153 -11.46 4.91 -8.95
C VAL A 153 -10.73 4.38 -7.72
N SER A 154 -11.12 4.79 -6.52
CA SER A 154 -10.51 4.33 -5.26
C SER A 154 -11.04 2.98 -4.79
N VAL A 155 -12.36 2.78 -4.83
CA VAL A 155 -12.99 1.56 -4.31
C VAL A 155 -12.70 0.34 -5.19
N THR A 156 -12.59 0.53 -6.51
CA THR A 156 -12.36 -0.55 -7.47
C THR A 156 -11.07 -1.33 -7.20
N PRO A 157 -9.88 -0.72 -7.14
CA PRO A 157 -8.65 -1.43 -6.82
C PRO A 157 -8.65 -2.00 -5.40
N LEU A 158 -9.27 -1.32 -4.42
CA LEU A 158 -9.39 -1.84 -3.05
C LEU A 158 -10.25 -3.10 -3.00
N LEU A 159 -11.35 -3.17 -3.75
CA LEU A 159 -12.17 -4.38 -3.89
C LEU A 159 -11.37 -5.52 -4.49
N MET A 160 -10.65 -5.25 -5.59
CA MET A 160 -9.80 -6.26 -6.25
C MET A 160 -8.69 -6.76 -5.32
N PHE A 161 -8.04 -5.84 -4.61
CA PHE A 161 -7.00 -6.13 -3.64
C PHE A 161 -7.52 -6.97 -2.46
N SER A 162 -8.63 -6.56 -1.84
CA SER A 162 -9.24 -7.29 -0.73
C SER A 162 -9.69 -8.68 -1.17
N PHE A 163 -10.22 -8.82 -2.39
CA PHE A 163 -10.61 -10.11 -2.95
C PHE A 163 -9.40 -11.02 -3.18
N ALA A 164 -8.33 -10.50 -3.78
CA ALA A 164 -7.12 -11.26 -4.06
C ALA A 164 -6.41 -11.72 -2.78
N THR A 165 -6.27 -10.82 -1.80
CA THR A 165 -5.57 -11.08 -0.53
C THR A 165 -6.21 -12.25 0.24
N GLY A 166 -7.54 -12.36 0.23
CA GLY A 166 -8.22 -13.51 0.84
C GLY A 166 -7.87 -14.86 0.21
N LYS A 167 -7.46 -14.87 -1.08
CA LYS A 167 -7.30 -16.09 -1.89
C LYS A 167 -5.87 -16.58 -2.07
N ILE A 168 -4.87 -15.76 -1.79
CA ILE A 168 -3.45 -16.11 -2.00
C ILE A 168 -2.66 -16.01 -0.69
N PRO A 169 -1.50 -16.69 -0.57
CA PRO A 169 -0.62 -16.53 0.59
C PRO A 169 -0.31 -15.06 0.88
N LEU A 170 -0.19 -14.69 2.15
CA LEU A 170 0.03 -13.30 2.54
C LEU A 170 1.42 -12.83 2.07
N SER A 171 2.42 -13.70 2.14
CA SER A 171 3.74 -13.44 1.57
C SER A 171 3.67 -13.18 0.05
N PHE A 172 2.84 -13.94 -0.66
CA PHE A 172 2.64 -13.73 -2.10
C PHE A 172 1.90 -12.42 -2.40
N THR A 173 0.96 -12.01 -1.54
CA THR A 173 0.32 -10.69 -1.63
C THR A 173 1.35 -9.57 -1.50
N GLY A 174 2.25 -9.65 -0.51
CA GLY A 174 3.34 -8.70 -0.35
C GLY A 174 4.23 -8.62 -1.59
N PHE A 175 4.57 -9.76 -2.18
CA PHE A 175 5.34 -9.79 -3.42
C PHE A 175 4.66 -9.08 -4.59
N LEU A 176 3.35 -9.25 -4.78
CA LEU A 176 2.60 -8.54 -5.82
C LEU A 176 2.56 -7.02 -5.59
N GLN A 177 2.67 -6.57 -4.33
CA GLN A 177 2.69 -5.15 -4.01
C GLN A 177 3.94 -4.44 -4.56
N PHE A 178 5.03 -5.15 -4.91
CA PHE A 178 6.18 -4.56 -5.61
C PHE A 178 5.85 -4.07 -7.04
N ILE A 179 4.68 -4.42 -7.59
CA ILE A 179 4.21 -3.84 -8.86
C ILE A 179 3.99 -2.33 -8.72
N LEU A 180 3.46 -1.86 -7.59
CA LEU A 180 3.17 -0.44 -7.37
C LEU A 180 4.43 0.45 -7.48
N PRO A 181 5.52 0.22 -6.72
CA PRO A 181 6.73 1.03 -6.86
C PRO A 181 7.35 0.94 -8.25
N PHE A 182 7.23 -0.21 -8.94
CA PHE A 182 7.67 -0.33 -10.33
C PHE A 182 6.86 0.58 -11.27
N THR A 183 5.53 0.64 -11.11
CA THR A 183 4.71 1.55 -11.93
C THR A 183 5.01 3.02 -11.66
N LEU A 184 5.25 3.40 -10.40
CA LEU A 184 5.64 4.76 -10.02
C LEU A 184 7.01 5.15 -10.60
N LEU A 185 7.96 4.21 -10.62
CA LEU A 185 9.26 4.38 -11.25
C LEU A 185 9.13 4.63 -12.76
N VAL A 186 8.34 3.80 -13.45
CA VAL A 186 8.08 3.95 -14.90
C VAL A 186 7.46 5.32 -15.18
N ILE A 187 6.42 5.70 -14.44
CA ILE A 187 5.78 7.01 -14.58
C ILE A 187 6.77 8.15 -14.33
N GLY A 188 7.59 8.06 -13.27
CA GLY A 188 8.61 9.05 -12.95
C GLY A 188 9.64 9.26 -14.05
N LEU A 189 10.02 8.19 -14.75
CA LEU A 189 10.98 8.23 -15.86
C LEU A 189 10.42 8.82 -17.15
N PHE A 190 9.20 8.43 -17.52
CA PHE A 190 8.63 8.80 -18.82
C PHE A 190 7.85 10.11 -18.80
N ILE A 191 7.28 10.50 -17.66
CA ILE A 191 6.33 11.62 -17.60
C ILE A 191 6.93 12.89 -16.97
N ASN A 192 7.77 12.76 -15.94
CA ASN A 192 8.13 13.93 -15.11
C ASN A 192 9.32 14.74 -15.62
N GLY A 193 10.17 14.22 -16.52
CA GLY A 193 11.35 14.93 -17.03
C GLY A 193 12.36 15.41 -15.95
N LYS A 194 12.10 15.13 -14.67
CA LYS A 194 12.93 15.51 -13.53
C LYS A 194 14.09 14.53 -13.42
N THR A 195 15.29 15.07 -13.20
CA THR A 195 16.48 14.29 -12.85
C THR A 195 16.29 13.67 -11.47
N ILE A 196 15.71 12.47 -11.43
CA ILE A 196 15.87 11.59 -10.28
C ILE A 196 17.37 11.29 -10.18
N PRO A 197 18.00 11.41 -9.00
CA PRO A 197 19.40 11.03 -8.84
C PRO A 197 19.63 9.64 -9.43
N ALA A 198 20.53 9.53 -10.40
CA ALA A 198 20.73 8.30 -11.16
C ALA A 198 21.01 7.09 -10.25
N PHE A 199 21.63 7.34 -9.11
CA PHE A 199 21.89 6.35 -8.08
C PHE A 199 20.61 5.80 -7.43
N SER A 200 19.73 6.67 -6.91
CA SER A 200 18.45 6.29 -6.30
C SER A 200 17.55 5.56 -7.29
N LEU A 201 17.54 6.03 -8.54
CA LEU A 201 16.81 5.40 -9.63
C LEU A 201 17.33 3.97 -9.87
N THR A 202 18.63 3.82 -10.15
CA THR A 202 19.27 2.53 -10.46
C THR A 202 19.07 1.52 -9.34
N LEU A 203 19.15 1.97 -8.08
CA LEU A 203 18.97 1.13 -6.91
C LEU A 203 17.52 0.60 -6.82
N VAL A 204 16.52 1.46 -7.06
CA VAL A 204 15.10 1.05 -7.05
C VAL A 204 14.77 0.17 -8.27
N ILE A 205 15.28 0.48 -9.47
CA ILE A 205 15.06 -0.34 -10.68
C ILE A 205 15.65 -1.73 -10.48
N SER A 206 16.91 -1.80 -10.06
CA SER A 206 17.62 -3.06 -9.91
C SER A 206 16.98 -3.92 -8.84
N THR A 207 16.60 -3.36 -7.70
CA THR A 207 16.07 -4.17 -6.58
C THR A 207 14.62 -4.59 -6.79
N THR A 208 13.74 -3.69 -7.25
CA THR A 208 12.34 -4.01 -7.54
C THR A 208 12.23 -4.91 -8.77
N GLY A 209 13.03 -4.64 -9.81
CA GLY A 209 13.10 -5.45 -11.03
C GLY A 209 13.66 -6.85 -10.76
N LEU A 210 14.72 -6.97 -9.96
CA LEU A 210 15.33 -8.27 -9.63
C LEU A 210 14.42 -9.10 -8.72
N LEU A 211 13.70 -8.48 -7.77
CA LEU A 211 12.62 -9.14 -7.02
C LEU A 211 11.52 -9.67 -7.94
N MET A 212 11.03 -8.84 -8.87
CA MET A 212 9.99 -9.23 -9.83
C MET A 212 10.44 -10.37 -10.76
N CYS A 213 11.67 -10.32 -11.28
CA CYS A 213 12.25 -11.37 -12.10
C CYS A 213 12.40 -12.69 -11.33
N LEU A 214 12.81 -12.64 -10.06
CA LEU A 214 12.96 -13.83 -9.23
C LEU A 214 11.62 -14.43 -8.82
N LEU A 215 10.59 -13.60 -8.63
CA LEU A 215 9.22 -14.08 -8.45
C LEU A 215 8.67 -14.76 -9.71
N ALA A 216 8.89 -14.17 -10.88
CA ALA A 216 8.52 -14.76 -12.15
C ALA A 216 9.25 -16.09 -12.40
N TYR A 217 10.55 -16.15 -12.08
CA TYR A 217 11.35 -17.36 -12.21
C TYR A 217 10.87 -18.47 -11.26
N ASP A 218 10.67 -18.16 -9.97
CA ASP A 218 10.26 -19.15 -8.98
C ASP A 218 8.84 -19.69 -9.23
N THR A 219 7.92 -18.82 -9.66
CA THR A 219 6.57 -19.26 -10.07
C THR A 219 6.60 -20.13 -11.34
N ALA A 220 7.48 -19.84 -12.28
CA ALA A 220 7.69 -20.67 -13.48
C ALA A 220 8.37 -22.01 -13.14
N ALA A 221 9.37 -22.01 -12.26
CA ALA A 221 10.11 -23.21 -11.84
C ALA A 221 9.22 -24.17 -11.04
N ASN A 222 8.42 -23.66 -10.09
CA ASN A 222 7.49 -24.49 -9.31
C ASN A 222 6.34 -25.06 -10.14
N ARG A 223 5.94 -24.40 -11.23
CA ARG A 223 4.97 -24.97 -12.20
C ARG A 223 5.57 -26.12 -13.02
N ARG A 224 6.88 -26.08 -13.32
CA ARG A 224 7.57 -27.16 -14.03
C ARG A 224 7.81 -28.39 -13.16
N SER A 225 8.04 -28.21 -11.86
CA SER A 225 8.22 -29.33 -10.91
C SER A 225 6.93 -30.13 -10.60
N LYS A 226 5.75 -29.58 -10.92
CA LYS A 226 4.44 -30.22 -10.69
C LYS A 226 3.84 -30.87 -11.94
N LYS A 227 4.52 -30.80 -13.09
CA LYS A 227 4.19 -31.55 -14.30
C LYS A 227 5.13 -32.73 -14.42
#